data_AF-A0AAV0HGG5-F1
#
_entry.id   AF-A0AAV0HGG5-F1
#
_cell.length_a   1.000
_cell.length_b   1.000
_cell.length_c   1.000
_cell.angle_alpha   90.00
_cell.angle_beta   90.00
_cell.angle_gamma   90.00
#
_symmetry.space_group_name_H-M   'P 1'
#
loop_
_entity.id
_entity.type
_entity.pdbx_description
1 polymer ?
#
loop_
_entity_poly.entity_id
_entity_poly.type
_entity_poly.pdbx_seq_one_letter_code
_entity_poly.pdbx_strand_id
1 'polypeptide(L)'
;MLLDRSNMVVMVRYVSSLDNMRIMMNLFREEKKSIQMEAFHVFKLFVANQSKPPEIIGVLIQNKNKLLRFLAGLTTEKEDEQFEADKSQVIREIATLDTRERAITDSDNEAES
;
A
#
# COMPACT_ATOMS: atom_id res chain seq x y z
N MET A 1 5.05 17.05 9.25
CA MET A 1 4.79 16.11 8.13
C MET A 1 3.40 15.47 8.29
N LEU A 2 2.88 14.75 7.28
CA LEU A 2 1.58 14.05 7.34
C LEU A 2 1.44 13.08 8.54
N LEU A 3 2.55 12.64 9.11
CA LEU A 3 2.61 11.77 10.29
C LEU A 3 2.45 12.50 11.63
N ASP A 4 2.41 13.84 11.64
CA ASP A 4 2.16 14.59 12.87
C ASP A 4 0.74 14.34 13.35
N ARG A 5 0.56 14.14 14.66
CA ARG A 5 -0.74 13.84 15.27
C ARG A 5 -1.80 14.90 14.95
N SER A 6 -1.40 16.16 14.77
CA SER A 6 -2.27 17.28 14.36
C SER A 6 -2.77 17.15 12.91
N ASN A 7 -2.07 16.39 12.06
CA ASN A 7 -2.39 16.21 10.64
C ASN A 7 -3.12 14.90 10.36
N MET A 8 -3.51 14.14 11.38
CA MET A 8 -4.14 12.81 11.23
C MET A 8 -5.37 12.83 10.32
N VAL A 9 -6.23 13.85 10.45
CA VAL A 9 -7.43 13.99 9.60
C VAL A 9 -7.07 14.19 8.13
N VAL A 10 -6.03 15.00 7.86
CA VAL A 10 -5.53 15.23 6.50
C VAL A 10 -4.89 13.97 5.94
N MET A 11 -4.11 13.26 6.77
CA MET A 11 -3.46 12.01 6.40
C MET A 11 -4.48 10.93 6.03
N VAL A 12 -5.53 10.73 6.84
CA VAL A 12 -6.60 9.77 6.55
C VAL A 12 -7.29 10.09 5.21
N ARG A 13 -7.63 11.36 4.97
CA ARG A 13 -8.20 11.78 3.67
C ARG A 13 -7.23 11.53 2.52
N TYR A 14 -5.95 11.84 2.72
CA TYR A 14 -4.91 11.67 1.70
C TYR A 14 -4.76 10.21 1.28
N VAL A 15 -4.63 9.29 2.25
CA VAL A 15 -4.43 7.84 2.03
C VAL A 15 -5.71 7.10 1.62
N SER A 16 -6.83 7.81 1.57
CA SER A 16 -8.12 7.29 1.07
C SER A 16 -8.42 7.78 -0.36
N SER A 17 -7.56 8.59 -0.96
CA SER A 17 -7.77 9.11 -2.32
C SER A 17 -7.03 8.25 -3.36
N LEU A 18 -7.79 7.74 -4.33
CA LEU A 18 -7.24 6.98 -5.45
C LEU A 18 -6.25 7.79 -6.29
N ASP A 19 -6.52 9.08 -6.51
CA ASP A 19 -5.65 9.94 -7.30
C ASP A 19 -4.30 10.18 -6.61
N ASN A 20 -4.30 10.33 -5.28
CA ASN A 20 -3.05 10.42 -4.52
C ASN A 20 -2.25 9.11 -4.60
N MET A 21 -2.91 7.95 -4.53
CA MET A 21 -2.23 6.66 -4.69
C MET A 21 -1.62 6.52 -6.09
N ARG A 22 -2.35 6.93 -7.13
CA ARG A 22 -1.86 6.90 -8.52
C ARG A 22 -0.60 7.74 -8.70
N ILE A 23 -0.52 8.91 -8.07
CA ILE A 23 0.69 9.73 -8.08
C ILE A 23 1.87 8.93 -7.51
N MET A 24 1.71 8.32 -6.34
CA MET A 24 2.77 7.51 -5.72
C MET A 24 3.18 6.32 -6.60
N MET A 25 2.21 5.61 -7.18
CA MET A 25 2.47 4.48 -8.07
C MET A 25 3.15 4.90 -9.38
N ASN A 26 2.87 6.11 -9.89
CA ASN A 26 3.56 6.66 -11.05
C ASN A 26 5.01 7.00 -10.73
N LEU A 27 5.30 7.53 -9.54
CA LEU A 27 6.66 7.84 -9.10
C LEU A 27 7.56 6.59 -8.99
N PHE A 28 6.98 5.39 -8.84
CA PHE A 28 7.75 4.13 -8.94
C PHE A 28 8.35 3.89 -10.33
N ARG A 29 7.90 4.61 -11.36
CA ARG A 29 8.42 4.48 -12.74
C ARG A 29 9.59 5.41 -13.03
N GLU A 30 9.93 6.31 -12.11
CA GLU A 30 11.05 7.24 -12.25
C GLU A 30 12.40 6.51 -12.21
N GLU A 31 13.40 7.01 -12.93
CA GLU A 31 14.73 6.36 -12.99
C GLU A 31 15.51 6.45 -11.68
N LYS A 32 15.31 7.55 -10.94
CA LYS A 32 16.04 7.82 -9.70
C LYS A 32 15.50 6.99 -8.55
N LYS A 33 16.32 6.09 -8.00
CA LYS A 33 16.00 5.28 -6.82
C LYS A 33 15.53 6.13 -5.63
N SER A 34 16.12 7.31 -5.39
CA SER A 34 15.69 8.19 -4.30
C SER A 34 14.23 8.63 -4.40
N ILE A 35 13.73 8.89 -5.62
CA ILE A 35 12.32 9.23 -5.84
C ILE A 35 11.42 8.03 -5.55
N GLN A 36 11.81 6.84 -6.01
CA GLN A 36 11.07 5.60 -5.74
C GLN A 36 10.99 5.31 -4.23
N MET A 37 12.06 5.57 -3.50
CA MET A 37 12.15 5.42 -2.04
C MET A 37 11.21 6.38 -1.30
N GLU A 38 11.23 7.66 -1.63
CA GLU A 38 10.32 8.65 -1.04
C GLU A 38 8.85 8.32 -1.36
N ALA A 39 8.57 7.91 -2.60
CA ALA A 39 7.25 7.45 -2.99
C ALA A 39 6.82 6.21 -2.19
N PHE A 40 7.73 5.29 -1.88
CA PHE A 40 7.43 4.12 -1.07
C PHE A 40 7.03 4.50 0.37
N HIS A 41 7.74 5.46 0.98
CA HIS A 41 7.42 5.92 2.35
C HIS A 41 6.02 6.52 2.48
N VAL A 42 5.48 7.10 1.40
CA VAL A 42 4.09 7.57 1.36
C VAL A 42 3.14 6.44 0.97
N PHE A 43 3.50 5.62 -0.04
CA PHE A 43 2.69 4.50 -0.51
C PHE A 43 2.37 3.48 0.59
N LYS A 44 3.32 3.19 1.49
CA LYS A 44 3.09 2.26 2.61
C LYS A 44 1.90 2.67 3.49
N LEU A 45 1.58 3.96 3.57
CA LEU A 45 0.46 4.46 4.35
C LEU A 45 -0.91 4.11 3.72
N PHE A 46 -0.99 4.03 2.39
CA PHE A 46 -2.19 3.56 1.70
C PHE A 46 -2.43 2.07 2.00
N VAL A 47 -1.36 1.28 1.98
CA VAL A 47 -1.44 -0.16 2.27
C VAL A 47 -1.76 -0.41 3.74
N ALA A 48 -1.17 0.35 4.66
CA ALA A 48 -1.43 0.21 6.10
C ALA A 48 -2.79 0.78 6.56
N ASN A 49 -3.52 1.52 5.71
CA ASN A 49 -4.82 2.08 6.07
C ASN A 49 -5.84 0.96 6.34
N GLN A 50 -6.24 0.76 7.60
CA GLN A 50 -7.17 -0.32 7.96
C GLN A 50 -8.56 -0.14 7.30
N SER A 51 -8.98 1.10 7.06
CA SER A 51 -10.24 1.46 6.39
C SER A 51 -10.01 1.88 4.94
N LYS A 52 -9.27 1.06 4.19
CA LYS A 52 -9.01 1.28 2.75
C LYS A 52 -10.32 1.32 1.96
N PRO A 53 -10.55 2.36 1.13
CA PRO A 53 -11.68 2.38 0.20
C PRO A 53 -11.63 1.22 -0.82
N PRO A 54 -12.79 0.71 -1.29
CA PRO A 54 -12.84 -0.39 -2.25
C PRO A 54 -12.05 -0.15 -3.54
N GLU A 55 -12.04 1.09 -4.03
CA GLU A 55 -11.27 1.52 -5.21
C GLU A 55 -9.74 1.40 -5.03
N ILE A 56 -9.24 1.66 -3.82
CA ILE A 56 -7.82 1.46 -3.48
C ILE A 56 -7.50 -0.04 -3.49
N ILE A 57 -8.36 -0.84 -2.85
CA ILE A 57 -8.22 -2.31 -2.81
C ILE A 57 -8.21 -2.87 -4.23
N GLY A 58 -9.16 -2.46 -5.07
CA GLY A 58 -9.27 -2.90 -6.46
C GLY A 58 -8.00 -2.62 -7.27
N VAL A 59 -7.40 -1.44 -7.13
CA VAL A 59 -6.13 -1.12 -7.83
C VAL A 59 -4.95 -1.92 -7.29
N LEU A 60 -4.88 -2.15 -5.96
CA LEU A 60 -3.84 -3.00 -5.37
C LEU A 60 -3.94 -4.45 -5.87
N ILE A 61 -5.15 -5.01 -5.95
CA ILE A 61 -5.39 -6.36 -6.50
C ILE A 61 -5.03 -6.41 -7.99
N GLN A 62 -5.54 -5.47 -8.79
CA GLN A 62 -5.29 -5.42 -10.23
C GLN A 62 -3.80 -5.33 -10.58
N ASN A 63 -3.01 -4.67 -9.74
CA ASN A 63 -1.57 -4.47 -9.94
C ASN A 63 -0.69 -5.38 -9.07
N LYS A 64 -1.28 -6.30 -8.32
CA LYS A 64 -0.63 -7.12 -7.28
C LYS A 64 0.69 -7.73 -7.73
N ASN A 65 0.68 -8.48 -8.82
CA ASN A 65 1.87 -9.17 -9.31
C ASN A 65 3.00 -8.20 -9.72
N LYS A 66 2.65 -7.03 -10.28
CA LYS A 66 3.63 -6.01 -10.66
C LYS A 66 4.20 -5.32 -9.43
N LEU A 67 3.36 -4.98 -8.46
CA LEU A 67 3.76 -4.37 -7.19
C LEU A 67 4.69 -5.28 -6.40
N LEU A 68 4.34 -6.56 -6.23
CA LEU A 68 5.17 -7.53 -5.51
C LEU A 68 6.55 -7.69 -6.15
N ARG A 69 6.60 -7.76 -7.49
CA ARG A 69 7.86 -7.84 -8.24
C ARG A 69 8.71 -6.59 -8.07
N PHE A 70 8.10 -5.41 -8.16
CA PHE A 70 8.78 -4.14 -7.95
C PHE A 70 9.35 -4.05 -6.53
N LEU A 71 8.52 -4.31 -5.51
CA LEU A 71 8.91 -4.24 -4.10
C LEU A 71 10.02 -5.23 -3.74
N ALA A 72 10.03 -6.43 -4.35
CA ALA A 72 11.12 -7.39 -4.16
C ALA A 72 12.47 -6.89 -4.70
N GLY A 73 12.45 -6.06 -5.75
CA GLY A 73 13.65 -5.47 -6.35
C GLY A 73 14.03 -4.10 -5.78
N LEU A 74 13.16 -3.49 -4.97
CA LEU A 74 13.41 -2.19 -4.34
C LEU A 74 14.38 -2.39 -3.16
N THR A 75 15.60 -1.87 -3.30
CA THR A 75 16.67 -2.01 -2.30
C THR A 75 17.29 -0.66 -1.97
N THR A 76 17.74 -0.53 -0.72
CA THR A 76 18.54 0.60 -0.23
C THR A 76 20.03 0.33 -0.43
N GLU A 77 20.82 1.39 -0.56
CA GLU A 77 22.29 1.29 -0.64
C GLU A 77 22.94 0.99 0.72
N LYS A 78 22.21 1.23 1.82
CA LYS A 78 22.63 0.96 3.20
C LYS A 78 21.74 -0.11 3.81
N GLU A 79 22.26 -0.83 4.80
CA GLU A 79 21.45 -1.69 5.67
C GLU A 79 20.48 -0.81 6.48
N ASP A 80 19.28 -0.62 5.94
CA ASP A 80 18.17 0.09 6.57
C ASP A 80 17.14 -0.95 7.02
N GLU A 81 17.33 -1.47 8.24
CA GLU A 81 16.47 -2.50 8.81
C GLU A 81 15.01 -2.06 8.90
N GLN A 82 14.76 -0.78 9.18
CA GLN A 82 13.40 -0.24 9.27
C GLN A 82 12.72 -0.24 7.91
N PHE A 83 13.44 0.18 6.85
CA PHE A 83 12.92 0.12 5.50
C PHE A 83 12.60 -1.31 5.08
N GLU A 84 13.49 -2.26 5.34
CA GLU A 84 13.27 -3.67 4.99
C GLU A 84 12.09 -4.29 5.76
N ALA A 85 11.91 -3.90 7.03
CA ALA A 85 10.74 -4.30 7.82
C ALA A 85 9.43 -3.74 7.24
N ASP A 86 9.39 -2.44 6.93
CA ASP A 86 8.24 -1.77 6.32
C ASP A 86 7.89 -2.40 4.96
N LYS A 87 8.89 -2.63 4.11
CA LYS A 87 8.75 -3.27 2.80
C LYS A 87 8.18 -4.66 2.92
N SER A 88 8.72 -5.45 3.85
CA SER A 88 8.23 -6.80 4.13
C SER A 88 6.78 -6.80 4.60
N GLN A 89 6.38 -5.82 5.42
CA GLN A 89 4.98 -5.67 5.83
C GLN A 89 4.07 -5.34 4.65
N VAL A 90 4.43 -4.35 3.83
CA VAL A 90 3.67 -3.95 2.63
C VAL A 90 3.50 -5.13 1.67
N ILE A 91 4.56 -5.91 1.44
CA ILE A 91 4.52 -7.12 0.62
C ILE A 91 3.51 -8.14 1.16
N ARG A 92 3.55 -8.43 2.48
CA ARG A 92 2.61 -9.37 3.10
C ARG A 92 1.17 -8.90 3.00
N GLU A 93 0.92 -7.62 3.24
CA GLU A 93 -0.43 -7.06 3.15
C GLU A 93 -0.99 -7.16 1.73
N ILE A 94 -0.21 -6.75 0.71
CA ILE A 94 -0.63 -6.88 -0.69
C ILE A 94 -0.83 -8.35 -1.10
N ALA A 95 0.04 -9.25 -0.66
CA ALA A 95 -0.06 -10.68 -0.96
C ALA A 95 -1.36 -11.31 -0.44
N THR A 96 -1.90 -10.82 0.68
CA THR A 96 -3.07 -11.39 1.38
C THR A 96 -4.41 -10.76 0.98
N LEU A 97 -4.44 -9.75 0.11
CA LEU A 97 -5.69 -9.06 -0.29
C LEU A 97 -6.73 -10.00 -0.91
N ASP A 98 -6.33 -10.90 -1.82
CA ASP A 98 -7.25 -11.85 -2.47
C ASP A 98 -7.89 -12.84 -1.48
N THR A 99 -7.21 -13.12 -0.35
CA THR A 99 -7.72 -14.03 0.68
C THR A 99 -8.75 -13.34 1.57
N ARG A 100 -8.61 -12.04 1.80
CA ARG A 100 -9.53 -11.26 2.64
C ARG A 100 -10.87 -11.01 1.95
N GLU A 101 -10.87 -10.82 0.63
CA GLU A 101 -12.12 -10.59 -0.12
C GLU A 101 -12.99 -11.86 -0.16
N ARG A 102 -12.39 -13.05 -0.36
CA ARG A 102 -13.12 -14.34 -0.25
C ARG A 102 -13.70 -14.57 1.14
N ALA A 103 -12.95 -14.26 2.19
CA ALA A 103 -13.42 -14.43 3.56
C ALA A 103 -14.64 -13.54 3.89
N ILE A 104 -14.76 -12.35 3.29
CA ILE A 104 -15.92 -11.47 3.44
C ILE A 104 -17.12 -12.02 2.67
N THR A 105 -16.93 -12.46 1.43
CA THR A 105 -18.02 -13.04 0.63
C THR A 105 -18.54 -14.36 1.21
N ASP A 106 -17.68 -15.14 1.87
CA ASP A 106 -18.07 -16.38 2.53
C ASP A 106 -18.80 -16.11 3.86
N SER A 107 -18.39 -15.09 4.62
CA SER A 107 -19.07 -14.71 5.88
C SER A 107 -20.45 -14.09 5.67
N ASP A 108 -20.65 -13.34 4.58
CA ASP A 108 -21.95 -12.76 4.25
C ASP A 108 -22.96 -13.85 3.79
N ASN A 109 -22.47 -14.93 3.17
CA ASN A 109 -23.30 -16.05 2.71
C ASN A 109 -23.73 -17.00 3.86
N GLU A 110 -22.91 -17.14 4.90
CA GLU A 110 -23.25 -17.95 6.09
C GLU A 110 -24.24 -17.22 7.03
N ALA A 111 -24.32 -15.89 6.99
CA ALA A 111 -25.24 -15.10 7.81
C ALA A 111 -26.69 -15.06 7.26
N GLU A 112 -26.89 -15.47 6.00
CA GLU A 112 -28.21 -15.52 5.33
C GLU A 112 -28.82 -16.94 5.25
N SER A 113 -28.18 -17.95 5.85
CA SER A 113 -28.63 -19.36 5.83
C SER A 113 -29.25 -19.85 7.15
#